data_AF-A0A1F5YXK4-F1
#
_entry.id   AF-A0A1F5YXK4-F1
#
_cell.length_a   1.000
_cell.length_b   1.000
_cell.length_c   1.000
_cell.angle_alpha   90.00
_cell.angle_beta   90.00
_cell.angle_gamma   90.00
#
_symmetry.space_group_name_H-M   'P 1'
#
loop_
_entity.id
_entity.type
_entity.pdbx_description
1 polymer ?
#
loop_
_entity_poly.entity_id
_entity_poly.type
_entity_poly.pdbx_seq_one_letter_code
_entity_poly.pdbx_strand_id
1 'polypeptide(L)'
;MSAKSDVINHLNLAKSLVDQGIEMISSGSKDRDVIQVAREAQRIIQKTNKLILEYHIKVCLRKLLKPGNTKEICREIETVYKYSQIP
;
A
#
# COMPACT_ATOMS: atom_id res chain seq x y z
N MET A 1 -4.06 -17.25 4.65
CA MET A 1 -2.74 -16.66 4.30
C MET A 1 -2.42 -15.54 5.28
N SER A 2 -1.16 -15.28 5.59
CA SER A 2 -0.81 -14.21 6.54
C SER A 2 -0.84 -12.86 5.84
N ALA A 3 -1.24 -11.79 6.54
CA ALA A 3 -1.28 -10.43 5.98
C ALA A 3 0.05 -10.02 5.32
N LYS A 4 1.19 -10.51 5.84
CA LYS A 4 2.51 -10.27 5.23
C LYS A 4 2.65 -10.91 3.85
N SER A 5 2.13 -12.12 3.66
CA SER A 5 2.13 -12.79 2.36
C SER A 5 1.31 -12.03 1.33
N ASP A 6 0.17 -11.47 1.74
CA ASP A 6 -0.71 -10.72 0.84
C ASP A 6 -0.07 -9.37 0.44
N VAL A 7 0.60 -8.69 1.39
CA VAL A 7 1.42 -7.50 1.08
C VAL A 7 2.50 -7.82 0.05
N ILE A 8 3.27 -8.89 0.28
CA ILE A 8 4.36 -9.29 -0.63
C ILE A 8 3.82 -9.60 -2.02
N ASN A 9 2.71 -10.34 -2.10
CA ASN A 9 2.08 -10.68 -3.37
C ASN A 9 1.62 -9.42 -4.13
N HIS A 10 1.00 -8.46 -3.46
CA HIS A 10 0.59 -7.22 -4.10
C HIS A 10 1.79 -6.36 -4.53
N LEU A 11 2.86 -6.28 -3.72
CA LEU A 11 4.07 -5.54 -4.09
C LEU A 11 4.75 -6.17 -5.32
N ASN A 12 4.82 -7.50 -5.40
CA ASN A 12 5.34 -8.19 -6.57
C ASN A 12 4.48 -7.94 -7.82
N LEU A 13 3.15 -7.91 -7.66
CA LEU A 13 2.24 -7.58 -8.76
C LEU A 13 2.42 -6.13 -9.23
N ALA A 14 2.50 -5.17 -8.30
CA ALA A 14 2.76 -3.77 -8.63
C ALA A 14 4.09 -3.60 -9.35
N LYS A 15 5.15 -4.29 -8.91
CA LYS A 15 6.44 -4.31 -9.59
C LYS A 15 6.31 -4.82 -11.02
N SER A 16 5.64 -5.95 -11.23
CA SER A 16 5.40 -6.52 -12.56
C SER A 16 4.69 -5.54 -13.50
N LEU A 17 3.67 -4.83 -13.00
CA LEU A 17 2.97 -3.80 -13.77
C LEU A 17 3.86 -2.60 -14.13
N VAL A 18 4.74 -2.18 -13.22
CA VAL A 18 5.72 -1.12 -13.51
C VAL A 18 6.72 -1.57 -14.56
N ASP A 19 7.28 -2.78 -14.42
CA ASP A 19 8.22 -3.37 -15.38
C ASP A 19 7.56 -3.47 -16.77
N GLN A 20 6.31 -3.91 -16.84
CA GLN A 20 5.51 -3.93 -18.06
C GLN A 20 5.33 -2.53 -18.67
N GLY A 21 5.02 -1.51 -17.86
CA GLY A 21 4.89 -0.14 -18.32
C GLY A 21 6.18 0.41 -18.94
N ILE A 22 7.33 0.08 -18.35
CA ILE A 22 8.66 0.46 -18.88
C ILE A 22 8.91 -0.21 -20.24
N GLU A 23 8.59 -1.49 -20.38
CA GLU A 23 8.72 -2.22 -21.64
C GLU A 23 7.80 -1.65 -22.74
N MET A 24 6.56 -1.31 -22.38
CA MET A 24 5.59 -0.71 -23.30
C MET A 24 6.06 0.65 -23.83
N ILE A 25 6.63 1.50 -22.96
CA ILE A 25 7.23 2.78 -23.38
C ILE A 25 8.41 2.52 -24.31
N SER A 26 9.29 1.58 -23.95
CA SER A 26 10.50 1.28 -24.71
C SER A 26 10.21 0.70 -26.10
N SER A 27 9.09 -0.01 -26.24
CA SER A 27 8.64 -0.63 -27.50
C SER A 27 7.75 0.27 -28.36
N GLY A 28 7.46 1.50 -27.92
CA GLY A 28 6.59 2.42 -28.67
C GLY A 28 5.11 2.00 -28.65
N SER A 29 4.66 1.34 -27.58
CA SER A 29 3.24 1.04 -27.37
C SER A 29 2.39 2.31 -27.28
N LYS A 30 1.08 2.19 -27.50
CA LYS A 30 0.16 3.33 -27.46
C LYS A 30 0.10 3.92 -26.04
N ASP A 31 0.15 5.25 -25.95
CA ASP A 31 0.09 5.99 -24.67
C ASP A 31 -1.10 5.57 -23.79
N ARG A 32 -2.27 5.33 -24.41
CA ARG A 32 -3.47 4.89 -23.69
C ARG A 32 -3.24 3.58 -22.92
N ASP A 33 -2.54 2.63 -23.52
CA ASP A 33 -2.30 1.31 -22.93
C ASP A 33 -1.27 1.43 -21.78
N VAL A 34 -0.24 2.25 -21.98
CA VAL A 34 0.75 2.59 -20.92
C VAL A 34 0.06 3.24 -19.72
N ILE A 35 -0.84 4.20 -19.96
CA ILE A 35 -1.62 4.87 -18.91
C ILE A 35 -2.49 3.87 -18.15
N GLN A 36 -3.10 2.91 -18.85
CA GLN A 36 -3.92 1.89 -18.21
C GLN A 36 -3.10 0.99 -17.27
N VAL A 37 -1.93 0.54 -17.70
CA VAL A 37 -1.02 -0.27 -16.87
C VAL A 37 -0.52 0.52 -15.66
N ALA A 38 -0.14 1.79 -15.85
CA ALA A 38 0.27 2.67 -14.77
C ALA A 38 -0.85 2.87 -13.72
N ARG A 39 -2.09 3.06 -14.16
CA ARG A 39 -3.26 3.17 -13.27
C ARG A 39 -3.51 1.89 -12.47
N GLU A 40 -3.31 0.73 -13.07
CA GLU A 40 -3.47 -0.53 -12.34
C GLU A 40 -2.35 -0.71 -11.31
N ALA A 41 -1.10 -0.36 -11.64
CA ALA A 41 -0.01 -0.36 -10.66
C ALA A 41 -0.32 0.54 -9.45
N GLN A 42 -0.79 1.77 -9.70
CA GLN A 42 -1.24 2.69 -8.65
C GLN A 42 -2.34 2.09 -7.78
N ARG A 43 -3.35 1.47 -8.39
CA ARG A 43 -4.45 0.82 -7.67
C ARG A 43 -3.94 -0.31 -6.77
N ILE A 44 -3.02 -1.15 -7.24
CA ILE A 44 -2.45 -2.23 -6.43
C ILE A 44 -1.64 -1.67 -5.26
N ILE A 45 -0.85 -0.61 -5.48
CA ILE A 45 -0.10 0.06 -4.41
C ILE A 45 -1.06 0.63 -3.34
N GLN A 46 -2.12 1.33 -3.75
CA GLN A 46 -3.13 1.85 -2.83
C GLN A 46 -3.80 0.74 -2.00
N LYS A 47 -4.18 -0.37 -2.64
CA LYS A 47 -4.73 -1.56 -1.93
C LYS A 47 -3.73 -2.13 -0.92
N THR A 48 -2.45 -2.17 -1.30
CA THR A 48 -1.37 -2.65 -0.43
C THR A 48 -1.18 -1.76 0.79
N ASN A 49 -1.18 -0.44 0.58
CA ASN A 49 -1.09 0.54 1.67
C ASN A 49 -2.23 0.36 2.67
N LYS A 50 -3.47 0.17 2.19
CA LYS A 50 -4.62 -0.12 3.07
C LYS A 50 -4.39 -1.38 3.89
N LEU A 51 -3.88 -2.45 3.28
CA LEU A 51 -3.64 -3.72 3.97
C LEU A 51 -2.54 -3.60 5.04
N ILE A 52 -1.45 -2.88 4.74
CA ILE A 52 -0.39 -2.56 5.70
C ILE A 52 -0.96 -1.76 6.87
N LEU A 53 -1.78 -0.75 6.58
CA LEU A 53 -2.39 0.10 7.60
C LEU A 53 -3.32 -0.69 8.52
N GLU A 54 -4.18 -1.53 7.94
CA GLU A 54 -5.06 -2.43 8.70
C GLU A 54 -4.25 -3.37 9.59
N TYR A 55 -3.16 -3.93 9.08
CA TYR A 55 -2.28 -4.79 9.87
C TYR A 55 -1.63 -4.04 11.03
N HIS A 56 -1.12 -2.83 10.78
CA HIS A 56 -0.53 -1.98 11.81
C HIS A 56 -1.55 -1.66 12.92
N ILE A 57 -2.78 -1.28 12.56
CA ILE A 57 -3.85 -1.03 13.54
C ILE A 57 -4.22 -2.31 14.32
N LYS A 58 -4.41 -3.43 13.63
CA LYS A 58 -4.86 -4.68 14.27
C LYS A 58 -3.80 -5.28 15.20
N VAL A 59 -2.52 -5.15 14.86
CA VAL A 59 -1.42 -5.84 15.56
C VAL A 59 -0.57 -4.90 16.41
N CYS A 60 -0.14 -3.76 15.88
CA CYS A 60 0.77 -2.85 16.60
C CYS A 60 0.00 -2.04 17.64
N LEU A 61 -1.12 -1.43 17.27
CA LEU A 61 -1.94 -0.64 18.20
C LEU A 61 -2.55 -1.52 19.31
N ARG A 62 -2.94 -2.77 19.01
CA ARG A 62 -3.41 -3.71 20.04
C ARG A 62 -2.36 -4.00 21.11
N LYS A 63 -1.07 -4.01 20.77
CA LYS A 63 0.03 -4.21 21.75
C LYS A 63 0.25 -2.99 22.64
N LEU A 64 -0.14 -1.81 22.17
CA LEU A 64 0.01 -0.54 22.89
C LEU A 64 -1.16 -0.25 23.85
N LEU A 65 -2.29 -0.96 23.74
CA LEU A 65 -3.45 -0.88 24.65
C LEU A 65 -3.13 -1.44 26.06
N LYS A 66 -2.14 -0.86 26.73
CA LYS A 66 -1.85 -1.05 28.14
C LYS A 66 -2.23 0.22 28.92
N PRO A 67 -2.64 0.11 30.19
CA PRO A 67 -2.90 1.29 31.02
C PRO A 67 -1.67 2.22 31.03
N GLY A 68 -1.88 3.50 30.72
CA GLY A 68 -0.82 4.52 30.71
C GLY A 68 -0.33 4.98 29.34
N ASN A 69 -0.61 4.25 28.25
CA ASN A 69 -0.09 4.56 26.91
C ASN A 69 -1.04 5.32 25.97
N THR A 70 -2.18 5.81 26.48
CA THR A 70 -3.25 6.42 25.66
C THR A 70 -2.76 7.54 24.74
N LYS A 71 -1.83 8.40 25.21
CA LYS A 71 -1.31 9.52 24.42
C LYS A 71 -0.45 9.07 23.22
N GLU A 72 0.33 8.00 23.36
CA GLU A 72 1.12 7.44 22.27
C GLU A 72 0.23 6.77 21.22
N ILE A 73 -0.79 6.04 21.69
CA ILE A 73 -1.79 5.41 20.81
C ILE A 73 -2.51 6.46 19.96
N CYS A 74 -2.97 7.56 20.56
CA CYS A 74 -3.62 8.64 19.82
C CYS A 74 -2.69 9.25 18.76
N ARG A 75 -1.42 9.50 19.09
CA ARG A 75 -0.43 10.03 18.13
C ARG A 75 -0.17 9.06 16.97
N GLU A 76 -0.12 7.76 17.26
CA GLU A 76 0.08 6.75 16.22
C GLU A 76 -1.13 6.69 15.28
N ILE A 77 -2.36 6.74 15.83
CA ILE A 77 -3.60 6.80 15.04
C ILE A 77 -3.64 8.06 14.16
N GLU A 78 -3.30 9.23 14.70
CA GLU A 78 -3.23 10.48 13.93
C GLU A 78 -2.22 10.39 12.76
N THR A 79 -1.08 9.76 13.01
CA THR A 79 -0.02 9.57 12.02
C THR A 79 -0.47 8.61 10.92
N VAL A 80 -1.05 7.47 11.29
CA VAL A 80 -1.68 6.50 10.39
C VAL A 80 -2.78 7.15 9.55
N TYR A 81 -3.63 7.99 10.17
CA TYR A 81 -4.70 8.70 9.47
C TYR A 81 -4.15 9.67 8.42
N LYS A 82 -3.10 10.43 8.73
CA LYS A 82 -2.43 11.32 7.76
C LYS A 82 -1.91 10.56 6.55
N TYR A 83 -1.31 9.39 6.75
CA TYR A 83 -0.83 8.57 5.63
C TYR A 83 -1.96 7.99 4.77
N SER A 84 -3.15 7.79 5.34
CA SER A 84 -4.32 7.31 4.60
C SER A 84 -4.95 8.37 3.68
N GLN A 85 -4.61 9.65 3.87
CA GLN A 85 -5.14 10.78 3.09
C GLN A 85 -4.25 11.15 1.89
N ILE A 86 -3.12 10.47 1.70
CA ILE A 86 -2.23 10.71 0.55
C ILE A 86 -2.85 10.00 -0.67
N PRO A 87 -3.18 10.72 -1.75
CA PRO A 87 -3.84 10.15 -2.94
C PRO A 87 -2.98 9.14 -3.69
#